data_AF-A0A6B1AIY0-F1
#
_entry.id   AF-A0A6B1AIY0-F1
#
_cell.length_a   1.000
_cell.length_b   1.000
_cell.length_c   1.000
_cell.angle_alpha   90.00
_cell.angle_beta   90.00
_cell.angle_gamma   90.00
#
_symmetry.space_group_name_H-M   'P 1'
#
loop_
_entity.id
_entity.type
_entity.pdbx_description
1 polymer ?
#
loop_
_entity_poly.entity_id
_entity_poly.type
_entity_poly.pdbx_seq_one_letter_code
_entity_poly.pdbx_strand_id
1 'polypeptide(L)' 'MPVSLEIRGRWRRIGDVFDQWRIDDEWWREPISRVYFSILLENGAHLTAYHDLMLDRWFLQPE' A
#
# COMPACT_ATOMS: atom_id res chain seq x y z
N MET A 1 -4.12 10.61 8.26
CA MET A 1 -4.58 9.87 7.06
C MET A 1 -3.75 10.33 5.88
N PRO A 2 -3.23 9.42 5.04
CA PRO A 2 -2.48 9.80 3.85
C PRO A 2 -3.38 10.58 2.88
N VAL A 3 -2.86 11.67 2.32
CA VAL A 3 -3.65 12.60 1.48
C VAL A 3 -3.44 12.39 -0.02
N SER A 4 -2.32 11.78 -0.40
CA SER A 4 -1.96 11.54 -1.80
C SER A 4 -0.91 10.44 -1.95
N LEU A 5 -0.90 9.79 -3.12
CA LEU A 5 0.08 8.79 -3.51
C LEU A 5 0.72 9.18 -4.86
N GLU A 6 2.03 8.97 -5.01
CA GLU A 6 2.69 9.10 -6.30
C GLU A 6 2.64 7.78 -7.06
N ILE A 7 2.01 7.78 -8.24
CA ILE A 7 1.90 6.62 -9.13
C ILE A 7 2.57 6.98 -10.45
N ARG A 8 3.68 6.31 -10.79
CA ARG A 8 4.40 6.48 -12.07
C ARG A 8 4.72 7.96 -12.37
N GLY A 9 5.22 8.70 -11.38
CA GLY A 9 5.58 10.12 -11.51
C GLY A 9 4.39 11.09 -11.50
N ARG A 10 3.19 10.64 -11.13
CA ARG A 10 1.99 11.48 -11.01
C ARG A 10 1.36 11.33 -9.64
N TRP A 11 1.16 12.44 -8.95
CA TRP A 11 0.40 12.49 -7.71
C TRP A 11 -1.08 12.25 -7.96
N ARG A 12 -1.66 11.36 -7.16
CA ARG A 12 -3.10 11.06 -7.10
C ARG A 12 -3.60 11.33 -5.70
N ARG A 13 -4.76 11.96 -5.58
CA ARG A 13 -5.41 12.17 -4.28
C ARG A 13 -6.14 10.91 -3.84
N ILE A 14 -5.97 10.59 -2.55
CA ILE A 14 -6.68 9.51 -1.89
C ILE A 14 -8.05 10.05 -1.49
N GLY A 15 -9.10 9.40 -1.97
CA GLY A 15 -10.48 9.69 -1.56
C GLY A 15 -10.82 8.98 -0.27
N ASP A 16 -10.44 7.70 -0.14
CA ASP A 16 -10.64 6.91 1.06
C ASP A 16 -9.61 5.77 1.22
N VAL A 17 -9.41 5.32 2.45
CA VAL A 17 -8.70 4.09 2.79
C VAL A 17 -9.67 3.20 3.56
N PHE A 18 -10.24 2.21 2.88
CA PHE A 18 -11.36 1.45 3.43
C PHE A 18 -10.94 0.14 4.11
N ASP A 19 -9.69 -0.31 3.91
CA ASP A 19 -9.13 -1.43 4.66
C ASP A 19 -7.62 -1.30 4.87
N GLN A 20 -7.13 -1.84 5.98
CA GLN A 20 -5.72 -1.92 6.35
C GLN A 20 -5.44 -3.24 7.07
N TRP A 21 -4.49 -4.02 6.57
CA TRP A 21 -4.08 -5.27 7.20
C TRP A 21 -2.57 -5.43 7.19
N ARG A 22 -2.03 -6.19 8.16
CA ARG A 22 -0.61 -6.48 8.28
C ARG A 22 -0.37 -7.97 8.07
N ILE A 23 0.69 -8.27 7.33
CA ILE A 23 1.19 -9.63 7.15
C ILE A 23 2.60 -9.66 7.74
N ASP A 24 2.80 -10.52 8.71
CA ASP A 24 4.11 -10.98 9.15
C ASP A 24 4.19 -12.47 8.82
N ASP A 25 5.10 -12.86 7.92
CA ASP A 25 5.21 -14.23 7.41
C ASP A 25 6.68 -14.62 7.20
N GLU A 26 6.92 -15.88 6.88
CA GLU A 26 8.21 -16.45 6.49
C GLU A 26 9.35 -16.15 7.49
N TRP A 27 9.03 -15.97 8.78
CA TRP A 27 9.98 -15.65 9.85
C TRP A 27 11.08 -16.71 10.06
N TRP A 28 10.91 -17.89 9.47
CA TRP A 28 11.84 -19.02 9.54
C TRP A 28 12.73 -19.11 8.29
N ARG A 29 12.58 -18.20 7.33
CA ARG A 29 13.40 -18.05 6.12
C ARG A 29 13.77 -16.58 5.91
N GLU A 30 13.30 -15.97 4.83
CA GLU A 30 13.39 -14.53 4.60
C GLU A 30 12.12 -13.92 5.18
N PRO A 31 12.19 -13.20 6.31
CA PRO A 31 11.00 -12.65 6.91
C PRO A 31 10.31 -11.71 5.92
N ILE A 32 8.98 -11.69 5.98
CA ILE A 32 8.16 -10.69 5.31
C ILE A 32 7.41 -9.94 6.40
N SER A 33 7.46 -8.61 6.36
CA SER A 33 6.66 -7.75 7.22
C SER A 33 6.11 -6.59 6.40
N ARG A 34 4.82 -6.61 6.10
CA ARG A 34 4.15 -5.66 5.19
C ARG A 34 2.83 -5.19 5.77
N VAL A 35 2.55 -3.89 5.60
CA VAL A 35 1.23 -3.32 5.90
C VAL A 35 0.57 -2.94 4.59
N TYR A 36 -0.58 -3.55 4.31
CA TYR A 36 -1.38 -3.33 3.13
C TYR A 36 -2.50 -2.34 3.39
N PHE A 37 -2.88 -1.62 2.32
CA PHE A 37 -3.92 -0.61 2.31
C PHE A 37 -4.76 -0.79 1.06
N SER A 38 -6.06 -0.93 1.22
CA SER A 38 -7.01 -0.80 0.12
C SER A 38 -7.48 0.65 0.00
N ILE A 39 -7.20 1.25 -1.14
CA ILE A 39 -7.31 2.69 -1.37
C ILE A 39 -8.31 2.95 -2.48
N LEU A 40 -9.24 3.88 -2.23
CA LEU A 40 -10.10 4.49 -3.24
C LEU A 40 -9.51 5.87 -3.59
N LEU A 41 -9.16 6.08 -4.85
CA LEU A 41 -8.74 7.39 -5.35
C LEU A 41 -9.94 8.30 -5.63
N GLU A 42 -9.76 9.63 -5.60
CA GLU A 42 -10.83 10.60 -5.89
C GLU A 42 -11.49 10.40 -7.27
N ASN A 43 -10.79 9.78 -8.22
CA ASN A 43 -11.32 9.48 -9.55
C ASN A 43 -12.11 8.16 -9.62
N GLY A 44 -12.36 7.50 -8.48
CA GLY A 44 -13.10 6.23 -8.39
C GLY A 44 -12.27 4.98 -8.64
N ALA A 45 -10.96 5.10 -8.88
CA ALA A 45 -10.10 3.93 -9.07
C ALA A 45 -9.73 3.28 -7.73
N HIS A 46 -9.76 1.95 -7.70
CA HIS A 46 -9.29 1.15 -6.57
C HIS A 46 -7.84 0.71 -6.80
N LEU A 47 -7.06 0.67 -5.73
CA LEU A 47 -5.73 0.09 -5.74
C LEU A 47 -5.36 -0.48 -4.38
N THR A 48 -4.43 -1.44 -4.39
CA THR A 48 -3.80 -1.95 -3.18
C THR A 48 -2.36 -1.46 -3.14
N ALA A 49 -1.99 -0.78 -2.06
CA ALA A 49 -0.62 -0.39 -1.77
C ALA A 49 -0.13 -1.13 -0.53
N TYR A 50 1.18 -1.34 -0.41
CA TYR A 50 1.75 -1.84 0.83
C TYR A 50 3.05 -1.13 1.19
N HIS A 51 3.27 -0.96 2.49
CA HIS A 51 4.55 -0.53 3.07
C HIS A 51 5.30 -1.78 3.50
N ASP A 52 6.43 -2.05 2.85
CA ASP A 52 7.37 -3.07 3.28
C ASP A 52 8.17 -2.51 4.47
N LEU A 53 7.92 -3.07 5.65
CA LEU A 53 8.51 -2.60 6.91
C LEU A 53 9.98 -2.96 7.04
N MET A 54 10.46 -3.94 6.26
CA MET A 54 11.87 -4.35 6.30
C MET A 54 12.72 -3.49 5.37
N LEU A 55 12.16 -3.09 4.24
CA LEU A 55 12.82 -2.22 3.27
C LEU A 55 12.53 -0.73 3.50
N ASP A 56 11.61 -0.42 4.42
CA ASP A 56 11.02 0.89 4.67
C ASP A 56 10.57 1.60 3.37
N ARG A 57 9.85 0.87 2.52
CA ARG A 57 9.47 1.34 1.17
C ARG A 57 8.03 1.01 0.81
N TRP A 58 7.42 1.89 0.03
CA TRP A 58 6.05 1.74 -0.45
C TRP A 58 6.02 1.12 -1.85
N PHE A 59 5.05 0.25 -2.06
CA PHE A 59 4.83 -0.46 -3.31
C PHE A 59 3.35 -0.49 -3.66
N LEU A 60 3.06 -0.60 -4.96
CA LEU A 60 1.74 -0.94 -5.48
C LEU A 60 1.68 -2.43 -5.72
N GLN A 61 0.61 -3.08 -5.26
CA GLN A 61 0.33 -4.46 -5.62
C GLN A 61 -0.30 -4.49 -7.03
N PRO A 62 0.33 -5.19 -7.99
CA PRO A 62 -0.32 -5.47 -9.27
C PRO A 62 -1.55 -6.36 -9.04
N GLU A 63 -2.63 -6.11 -9.79
CA GLU A 63 -3.73 -7.08 -9.93
C GLU A 63 -3.30 -8.30 -10.75
#